data_AF-A0A3D5QZM7-F1
#
_entry.id   AF-A0A3D5QZM7-F1
#
_cell.length_a   1.000
_cell.length_b   1.000
_cell.length_c   1.000
_cell.angle_alpha   90.00
_cell.angle_beta   90.00
_cell.angle_gamma   90.00
#
_symmetry.space_group_name_H-M   'P 1'
#
loop_
_entity.id
_entity.type
_entity.pdbx_description
1 polymer ?
#
loop_
_entity_poly.entity_id
_entity_poly.type
_entity_poly.pdbx_seq_one_letter_code
_entity_poly.pdbx_strand_id
1 'polypeptide(L)'
;FFTKGKTTGKIWYYDLTHVKVGKKTPVTLAHFGFGKNGEILGDSLLPASLTAPWKEDANNQGKPFPSFARMLAKRGTVKGESPYSWTIDFAARRAQARKEMQPHLDEAERIKASVITLKEELKGLKKDKEGNGKIAALESRIREHEKAARDAQSKADDIDAACFDLKAVNPNAIVKTDDRTPAMIIENIEEQGKIVNKALERLKLLLEEPK
;
A
#
# COMPACT_ATOMS: atom_id res chain seq x y z
N PHE A 1 9.92 18.44 -3.05
CA PHE A 1 9.97 17.53 -4.21
C PHE A 1 11.41 17.11 -4.47
N PHE A 2 11.63 15.99 -5.17
CA PHE A 2 12.94 15.41 -5.42
C PHE A 2 13.94 16.48 -5.84
N THR A 3 14.95 16.70 -5.01
CA THR A 3 16.02 17.65 -5.26
C THR A 3 17.30 16.85 -5.25
N LYS A 4 18.05 16.86 -6.35
CA LYS A 4 19.30 16.10 -6.48
C LYS A 4 20.21 16.43 -5.28
N GLY A 5 20.69 15.39 -4.60
CA GLY A 5 21.56 15.51 -3.43
C GLY A 5 20.85 15.87 -2.11
N LYS A 6 19.52 16.02 -2.08
CA LYS A 6 18.75 16.23 -0.85
C LYS A 6 17.81 15.07 -0.57
N THR A 7 17.60 14.76 0.70
CA THR A 7 16.62 13.75 1.11
C THR A 7 15.21 14.17 0.74
N THR A 8 14.42 13.25 0.19
CA THR A 8 13.00 13.49 -0.10
C THR A 8 12.21 13.56 1.20
N GLY A 9 11.64 14.73 1.50
CA GLY A 9 10.79 14.92 2.69
C GLY A 9 9.33 14.60 2.46
N LYS A 10 8.81 14.88 1.25
CA LYS A 10 7.40 14.62 0.88
C LYS A 10 7.33 13.90 -0.45
N ILE A 11 6.44 12.92 -0.54
CA ILE A 11 6.16 12.15 -1.75
C ILE A 11 4.70 12.41 -2.14
N TRP A 12 4.46 12.76 -3.40
CA TRP A 12 3.12 12.95 -3.93
C TRP A 12 2.77 11.78 -4.84
N TYR A 13 1.64 11.17 -4.59
CA TYR A 13 1.11 10.03 -5.31
C TYR A 13 -0.07 10.45 -6.18
N TYR A 14 -0.22 9.76 -7.31
CA TYR A 14 -1.40 9.85 -8.16
C TYR A 14 -1.83 8.43 -8.53
N ASP A 15 -3.07 8.10 -8.20
CA ASP A 15 -3.64 6.76 -8.33
C ASP A 15 -4.35 6.58 -9.67
N LEU A 16 -3.92 5.55 -10.38
CA LEU A 16 -4.47 5.09 -11.66
C LEU A 16 -4.92 3.63 -11.58
N THR A 17 -5.07 3.07 -10.38
CA THR A 17 -5.39 1.66 -10.15
C THR A 17 -6.73 1.27 -10.79
N HIS A 18 -7.68 2.20 -10.91
CA HIS A 18 -8.96 1.97 -11.59
C HIS A 18 -8.84 1.89 -13.13
N VAL A 19 -7.72 2.35 -13.70
CA VAL A 19 -7.52 2.38 -15.16
C VAL A 19 -7.01 1.03 -15.65
N LYS A 20 -7.83 0.35 -16.45
CA LYS A 20 -7.48 -0.94 -17.05
C LYS A 20 -6.59 -0.75 -18.28
N VAL A 21 -5.31 -1.04 -18.11
CA VAL A 21 -4.31 -0.97 -19.18
C VAL A 21 -4.18 -2.34 -19.85
N GLY A 22 -4.23 -2.37 -21.17
CA GLY A 22 -4.08 -3.61 -21.95
C GLY A 22 -3.45 -3.35 -23.31
N LYS A 23 -3.14 -4.42 -24.05
CA LYS A 23 -2.53 -4.32 -25.39
C LYS A 23 -3.34 -3.46 -26.36
N LYS A 24 -4.68 -3.53 -26.28
CA LYS A 24 -5.61 -2.74 -27.09
C LYS A 24 -5.99 -1.39 -26.47
N THR A 25 -5.66 -1.18 -25.19
CA THR A 25 -5.95 0.03 -24.41
C THR A 25 -4.69 0.50 -23.68
N PRO A 26 -3.64 0.93 -24.43
CA PRO A 26 -2.42 1.39 -23.82
C PRO A 26 -2.62 2.71 -23.07
N VAL A 27 -1.77 2.96 -22.08
CA VAL A 27 -1.69 4.28 -21.42
C VAL A 27 -1.18 5.32 -22.42
N THR A 28 -1.75 6.52 -22.34
CA THR A 28 -1.42 7.67 -23.21
C THR A 28 -1.26 8.92 -22.36
N LEU A 29 -0.67 9.99 -22.92
CA LEU A 29 -0.54 11.29 -22.24
C LEU A 29 -1.89 11.84 -21.74
N ALA A 30 -2.97 11.56 -22.47
CA ALA A 30 -4.31 11.98 -22.09
C ALA A 30 -4.79 11.35 -20.76
N HIS A 31 -4.29 10.16 -20.39
CA HIS A 31 -4.57 9.56 -19.08
C HIS A 31 -3.96 10.35 -17.91
N PHE A 32 -2.90 11.12 -18.18
CA PHE A 32 -2.31 12.05 -17.23
C PHE A 32 -2.89 13.47 -17.37
N GLY A 33 -3.83 13.69 -18.29
CA GLY A 33 -4.40 15.00 -18.59
C GLY A 33 -3.50 15.92 -19.41
N PHE A 34 -2.49 15.38 -20.09
CA PHE A 34 -1.66 16.12 -21.02
C PHE A 34 -2.08 15.86 -22.47
N GLY A 35 -2.09 16.92 -23.27
CA GLY A 35 -2.19 16.81 -24.72
C GLY A 35 -0.83 16.54 -25.36
N LYS A 36 -0.79 16.53 -26.69
CA LYS A 36 0.40 16.14 -27.45
C LYS A 36 1.56 17.11 -27.28
N ASN A 37 1.26 18.37 -26.94
CA ASN A 37 2.24 19.44 -26.78
C ASN A 37 2.48 19.78 -25.30
N GLY A 38 2.00 18.94 -24.36
CA GLY A 38 2.11 19.17 -22.93
C GLY A 38 1.09 20.14 -22.35
N GLU A 39 0.11 20.57 -23.13
CA GLU A 39 -1.02 21.37 -22.67
C GLU A 39 -1.92 20.58 -21.71
N ILE A 40 -2.58 21.27 -20.78
CA ILE A 40 -3.52 20.65 -19.84
C ILE A 40 -4.86 20.45 -20.56
N LEU A 41 -5.32 19.21 -20.62
CA LEU A 41 -6.58 18.86 -21.27
C LEU A 41 -7.81 19.23 -20.44
N GLY A 42 -8.88 19.63 -21.13
CA GLY A 42 -10.24 19.73 -20.58
C GLY A 42 -10.91 18.36 -20.40
N ASP A 43 -11.97 18.28 -19.59
CA ASP A 43 -12.64 17.01 -19.23
C ASP A 43 -13.21 16.24 -20.42
N SER A 44 -13.63 16.96 -21.46
CA SER A 44 -14.14 16.40 -22.71
C SER A 44 -13.07 15.69 -23.54
N LEU A 45 -11.79 16.03 -23.33
CA LEU A 45 -10.65 15.46 -24.04
C LEU A 45 -9.97 14.35 -23.23
N LEU A 46 -10.43 14.07 -22.00
CA LEU A 46 -9.90 12.99 -21.18
C LEU A 46 -10.51 11.64 -21.57
N PRO A 47 -9.75 10.53 -21.48
CA PRO A 47 -10.28 9.20 -21.73
C PRO A 47 -11.47 8.86 -20.83
N ALA A 48 -12.49 8.20 -21.39
CA ALA A 48 -13.63 7.72 -20.62
C ALA A 48 -13.22 6.69 -19.56
N SER A 49 -12.22 5.85 -19.85
CA SER A 49 -11.61 4.90 -18.92
C SER A 49 -11.05 5.57 -17.65
N LEU A 50 -10.62 6.83 -17.75
CA LEU A 50 -10.09 7.60 -16.63
C LEU A 50 -11.20 8.27 -15.81
N THR A 51 -12.21 8.82 -16.50
CA THR A 51 -13.21 9.72 -15.90
C THR A 51 -14.54 9.07 -15.54
N ALA A 52 -14.81 7.85 -16.01
CA ALA A 52 -16.10 7.19 -15.78
C ALA A 52 -16.46 7.06 -14.29
N PRO A 53 -15.58 6.54 -13.39
CA PRO A 53 -15.93 6.42 -11.98
C PRO A 53 -16.17 7.77 -11.29
N TRP A 54 -15.46 8.83 -11.73
CA TRP A 54 -15.66 10.18 -11.22
C TRP A 54 -17.03 10.74 -11.59
N LYS A 55 -17.49 10.49 -12.82
CA LYS A 55 -18.77 10.98 -13.34
C LYS A 55 -19.98 10.23 -12.77
N GLU A 56 -19.81 8.97 -12.35
CA GLU A 56 -20.85 8.18 -11.69
C GLU A 56 -21.24 8.74 -10.31
N ASP A 57 -20.30 9.38 -9.61
CA ASP A 57 -20.52 9.93 -8.29
C ASP A 57 -21.26 11.27 -8.36
N ALA A 58 -22.47 11.31 -7.81
CA ALA A 58 -23.32 12.50 -7.77
C ALA A 58 -22.63 13.69 -7.07
N ASN A 59 -21.73 13.44 -6.12
CA ASN A 59 -21.00 14.50 -5.41
C ASN A 59 -19.99 15.24 -6.29
N ASN A 60 -19.67 14.67 -7.46
CA ASN A 60 -18.70 15.23 -8.41
C ASN A 60 -19.38 15.95 -9.59
N GLN A 61 -20.71 16.02 -9.62
CA GLN A 61 -21.43 16.75 -10.65
C GLN A 61 -20.98 18.22 -10.71
N GLY A 62 -20.64 18.68 -11.92
CA GLY A 62 -20.13 20.03 -12.16
C GLY A 62 -18.68 20.29 -11.70
N LYS A 63 -18.02 19.33 -11.05
CA LYS A 63 -16.62 19.47 -10.63
C LYS A 63 -15.67 18.97 -11.72
N PRO A 64 -14.59 19.71 -12.01
CA PRO A 64 -13.59 19.25 -12.98
C PRO A 64 -12.88 18.00 -12.47
N PHE A 65 -12.62 17.05 -13.36
CA PHE A 65 -11.85 15.85 -13.02
C PHE A 65 -10.45 16.23 -12.50
N PRO A 66 -10.00 15.70 -11.35
CA PRO A 66 -8.68 16.02 -10.81
C PRO A 66 -7.58 15.24 -11.55
N SER A 67 -7.34 15.58 -12.82
CA SER A 67 -6.28 14.96 -13.63
C SER A 67 -4.90 15.20 -13.04
N PHE A 68 -3.95 14.29 -13.31
CA PHE A 68 -2.56 14.43 -12.89
C PHE A 68 -2.01 15.79 -13.28
N ALA A 69 -2.18 16.23 -14.53
CA ALA A 69 -1.70 17.51 -15.03
C ALA A 69 -2.22 18.72 -14.24
N ARG A 70 -3.49 18.70 -13.82
CA ARG A 70 -4.08 19.77 -13.00
C ARG A 70 -3.55 19.76 -11.58
N MET A 71 -3.46 18.58 -10.99
CA MET A 71 -2.99 18.42 -9.61
C MET A 71 -1.49 18.66 -9.50
N LEU A 72 -0.71 18.41 -10.56
CA LEU A 72 0.74 18.54 -10.60
C LEU A 72 1.20 19.95 -10.20
N ALA A 73 0.48 21.01 -10.59
CA ALA A 73 0.84 22.38 -10.21
C ALA A 73 0.57 22.70 -8.72
N LYS A 74 -0.29 21.92 -8.06
CA LYS A 74 -0.74 22.12 -6.67
C LYS A 74 -0.28 21.01 -5.72
N ARG A 75 0.52 20.06 -6.20
CA ARG A 75 1.06 18.93 -5.43
C ARG A 75 1.71 19.38 -4.11
N GLY A 76 1.49 18.62 -3.05
CA GLY A 76 2.00 18.96 -1.72
C GLY A 76 1.27 20.10 -1.02
N THR A 77 0.16 20.58 -1.59
CA THR A 77 -0.78 21.52 -0.96
C THR A 77 -2.16 20.89 -0.90
N VAL A 78 -3.02 21.38 -0.01
CA VAL A 78 -4.40 20.91 0.14
C VAL A 78 -5.19 20.96 -1.19
N LYS A 79 -4.87 21.91 -2.09
CA LYS A 79 -5.50 22.04 -3.41
C LYS A 79 -5.06 20.99 -4.44
N GLY A 80 -3.98 20.25 -4.17
CA GLY A 80 -3.49 19.14 -4.99
C GLY A 80 -3.86 17.76 -4.45
N GLU A 81 -4.62 17.71 -3.36
CA GLU A 81 -5.16 16.49 -2.79
C GLU A 81 -6.55 16.22 -3.40
N SER A 82 -6.82 14.95 -3.71
CA SER A 82 -8.08 14.50 -4.32
C SER A 82 -8.29 13.01 -4.03
N PRO A 83 -9.44 12.42 -4.40
CA PRO A 83 -9.62 10.97 -4.33
C PRO A 83 -8.55 10.16 -5.09
N TYR A 84 -7.87 10.79 -6.05
CA TYR A 84 -6.82 10.16 -6.85
C TYR A 84 -5.42 10.67 -6.54
N SER A 85 -5.24 11.65 -5.64
CA SER A 85 -3.93 12.23 -5.41
C SER A 85 -3.74 12.61 -3.95
N TRP A 86 -2.62 12.18 -3.37
CA TRP A 86 -2.31 12.51 -1.98
C TRP A 86 -0.83 12.70 -1.75
N THR A 87 -0.50 13.45 -0.70
CA THR A 87 0.88 13.68 -0.27
C THR A 87 1.17 12.99 1.04
N ILE A 88 2.24 12.20 1.08
CA ILE A 88 2.77 11.59 2.30
C ILE A 88 3.99 12.40 2.78
N ASP A 89 3.98 12.78 4.05
CA ASP A 89 5.15 13.35 4.73
C ASP A 89 6.10 12.24 5.19
N PHE A 90 7.05 11.91 4.32
CA PHE A 90 8.03 10.86 4.54
C PHE A 90 9.07 11.25 5.61
N ALA A 91 9.35 12.54 5.77
CA ALA A 91 10.21 13.02 6.84
C ALA A 91 9.56 12.79 8.21
N ALA A 92 8.29 13.14 8.35
CA ALA A 92 7.53 12.90 9.58
C ALA A 92 7.41 11.40 9.88
N ARG A 93 7.12 10.56 8.88
CA ARG A 93 7.05 9.10 9.04
C ARG A 93 8.37 8.51 9.55
N ARG A 94 9.50 8.88 8.94
CA ARG A 94 10.83 8.44 9.42
C ARG A 94 11.16 8.95 10.81
N ALA A 95 10.77 10.19 11.13
CA ALA A 95 10.99 10.75 12.47
C ALA A 95 10.19 9.98 13.53
N GLN A 96 8.97 9.57 13.21
CA GLN A 96 8.13 8.76 14.07
C GLN A 96 8.71 7.35 14.26
N ALA A 97 9.09 6.68 13.17
CA ALA A 97 9.68 5.35 13.25
C ALA A 97 10.98 5.32 14.07
N ARG A 98 11.84 6.35 13.96
CA ARG A 98 13.03 6.45 14.83
C ARG A 98 12.68 6.49 16.31
N LYS A 99 11.59 7.17 16.69
CA LYS A 99 11.13 7.19 18.08
C LYS A 99 10.64 5.80 18.53
N GLU A 100 9.98 5.06 17.64
CA GLU A 100 9.47 3.71 17.90
C GLU A 100 10.58 2.66 17.93
N MET A 101 11.63 2.84 17.13
CA MET A 101 12.83 1.99 17.13
C MET A 101 13.66 2.15 18.40
N GLN A 102 13.74 3.38 18.95
CA GLN A 102 14.63 3.72 20.05
C GLN A 102 14.56 2.74 21.24
N PRO A 103 13.39 2.38 21.80
CA PRO A 103 13.34 1.42 22.91
C PRO A 103 13.90 0.04 22.55
N HIS A 104 13.75 -0.40 21.29
CA HIS A 104 14.29 -1.69 20.83
C HIS A 104 15.80 -1.64 20.63
N LEU A 105 16.33 -0.51 20.17
CA LEU A 105 17.77 -0.27 20.07
C LEU A 105 18.41 -0.22 21.46
N ASP A 106 17.82 0.54 22.39
CA ASP A 106 18.30 0.66 23.78
C ASP A 106 18.28 -0.71 24.47
N GLU A 107 17.24 -1.51 24.27
CA GLU A 107 17.15 -2.89 24.76
C GLU A 107 18.25 -3.78 24.18
N ALA A 108 18.45 -3.73 22.85
CA ALA A 108 19.49 -4.51 22.18
C ALA A 108 20.89 -4.13 22.69
N GLU A 109 21.17 -2.84 22.88
CA GLU A 109 22.44 -2.36 23.43
C GLU A 109 22.64 -2.81 24.88
N ARG A 110 21.61 -2.72 25.73
CA ARG A 110 21.66 -3.18 27.11
C ARG A 110 21.97 -4.68 27.19
N ILE A 111 21.28 -5.51 26.39
CA ILE A 111 21.52 -6.95 26.36
C ILE A 111 22.93 -7.25 25.83
N LYS A 112 23.39 -6.57 24.78
CA LYS A 112 24.76 -6.72 24.25
C LYS A 112 25.81 -6.40 25.31
N ALA A 113 25.61 -5.36 26.12
CA ALA A 113 26.48 -5.05 27.25
C ALA A 113 26.51 -6.19 28.29
N SER A 114 25.34 -6.76 28.65
CA SER A 114 25.28 -7.93 29.54
C SER A 114 26.00 -9.16 28.95
N VAL A 115 25.89 -9.40 27.64
CA VAL A 115 26.61 -10.49 26.96
C VAL A 115 28.12 -10.32 27.08
N ILE A 116 28.63 -9.10 26.96
CA ILE A 116 30.07 -8.82 27.12
C ILE A 116 30.52 -9.18 28.54
N THR A 117 29.78 -8.76 29.57
CA THR A 117 30.08 -9.11 30.96
C THR A 117 30.08 -10.62 31.18
N LEU A 118 29.06 -11.33 30.70
CA LEU A 118 28.97 -12.79 30.83
C LEU A 118 30.11 -13.51 30.08
N LYS A 119 30.59 -12.97 28.96
CA LYS A 119 31.75 -13.50 28.22
C LYS A 119 33.06 -13.35 29.00
N GLU A 120 33.26 -12.23 29.70
CA GLU A 120 34.41 -12.06 30.58
C GLU A 120 34.34 -12.99 31.80
N GLU A 121 33.15 -13.17 32.41
CA GLU A 121 32.94 -14.18 33.47
C GLU A 121 33.26 -15.60 32.97
N LEU A 122 32.81 -15.96 31.76
CA LEU A 122 33.08 -17.26 31.15
C LEU A 122 34.58 -17.48 30.94
N LYS A 123 35.30 -16.45 30.53
CA LYS A 123 36.76 -16.49 30.38
C LYS A 123 37.46 -16.72 31.72
N GLY A 124 36.97 -16.09 32.80
CA GLY A 124 37.42 -16.33 34.18
C GLY A 124 37.23 -17.78 34.60
N LEU A 125 36.01 -18.31 34.50
CA LEU A 125 35.69 -19.70 34.88
C LEU A 125 36.52 -20.73 34.09
N LYS A 126 36.76 -20.48 32.80
CA LYS A 126 37.61 -21.35 31.97
C LYS A 126 39.08 -21.32 32.43
N LYS A 127 39.57 -20.17 32.91
CA LYS A 127 40.93 -20.03 33.45
C LYS A 127 41.09 -20.75 34.78
N ASP A 128 40.07 -20.69 35.63
CA ASP A 128 40.08 -21.28 36.98
C ASP A 128 39.74 -22.79 36.98
N LYS A 129 39.52 -23.39 35.80
CA LYS A 129 39.14 -24.80 35.61
C LYS A 129 37.90 -25.19 36.43
N GLU A 130 36.96 -24.27 36.52
CA GLU A 130 35.67 -24.46 37.18
C GLU A 130 34.86 -25.60 36.52
N GLY A 131 33.93 -26.19 37.29
CA GLY A 131 33.20 -27.38 36.87
C GLY A 131 32.46 -27.19 35.54
N ASN A 132 32.55 -28.20 34.65
CA ASN A 132 32.00 -28.15 33.30
C ASN A 132 30.50 -27.79 33.26
N GLY A 133 29.74 -28.13 34.31
CA GLY A 133 28.33 -27.74 34.46
C GLY A 133 28.11 -26.22 34.61
N LYS A 134 28.97 -25.51 35.34
CA LYS A 134 28.87 -24.04 35.50
C LYS A 134 29.23 -23.32 34.19
N ILE A 135 30.25 -23.82 33.49
CA ILE A 135 30.65 -23.32 32.17
C ILE A 135 29.49 -23.51 31.18
N ALA A 136 28.89 -24.71 31.12
CA ALA A 136 27.75 -24.99 30.24
C ALA A 136 26.53 -24.12 30.55
N ALA A 137 26.21 -23.90 31.83
CA ALA A 137 25.12 -23.02 32.25
C ALA A 137 25.35 -21.57 31.80
N LEU A 138 26.57 -21.06 31.95
CA LEU A 138 26.91 -19.69 31.53
C LEU A 138 26.92 -19.54 30.01
N GLU A 139 27.40 -20.55 29.27
CA GLU A 139 27.30 -20.58 27.81
C GLU A 139 25.85 -20.60 27.33
N SER A 140 24.95 -21.31 28.00
CA SER A 140 23.51 -21.28 27.70
C SER A 140 22.93 -19.87 27.89
N ARG A 141 23.24 -19.22 29.03
CA ARG A 141 22.81 -17.84 29.31
C ARG A 141 23.32 -16.87 28.26
N ILE A 142 24.59 -16.97 27.85
CA ILE A 142 25.15 -16.13 26.79
C ILE A 142 24.38 -16.32 25.48
N ARG A 143 24.09 -17.56 25.07
CA ARG A 143 23.33 -17.84 23.84
C ARG A 143 21.91 -17.27 23.90
N GLU A 144 21.24 -17.38 25.05
CA GLU A 144 19.92 -16.82 25.27
C GLU A 144 19.93 -15.29 25.16
N HIS A 145 20.87 -14.62 25.82
CA HIS A 145 21.03 -13.17 25.73
C HIS A 145 21.42 -12.71 24.31
N GLU A 146 22.30 -13.43 23.61
CA GLU A 146 22.63 -13.12 22.21
C GLU A 146 21.41 -13.26 21.28
N LYS A 147 20.56 -14.27 21.52
CA LYS A 147 19.30 -14.41 20.80
C LYS A 147 18.38 -13.23 21.10
N ALA A 148 18.18 -12.88 22.37
CA ALA A 148 17.33 -11.76 22.76
C ALA A 148 17.81 -10.41 22.18
N ALA A 149 19.13 -10.18 22.13
CA ALA A 149 19.69 -8.98 21.50
C ALA A 149 19.42 -8.93 19.99
N ARG A 150 19.52 -10.06 19.28
CA ARG A 150 19.17 -10.14 17.86
C ARG A 150 17.68 -9.93 17.62
N ASP A 151 16.83 -10.51 18.46
CA ASP A 151 15.38 -10.36 18.34
C ASP A 151 14.96 -8.89 18.60
N ALA A 152 15.58 -8.21 19.57
CA ALA A 152 15.37 -6.79 19.80
C ALA A 152 15.84 -5.92 18.62
N GLN A 153 17.02 -6.21 18.05
CA GLN A 153 17.51 -5.54 16.86
C GLN A 153 16.56 -5.73 15.66
N SER A 154 16.11 -6.97 15.42
CA SER A 154 15.19 -7.29 14.32
C SER A 154 13.90 -6.47 14.42
N LYS A 155 13.36 -6.26 15.62
CA LYS A 155 12.18 -5.40 15.81
C LYS A 155 12.42 -3.96 15.38
N ALA A 156 13.60 -3.40 15.68
CA ALA A 156 13.96 -2.05 15.23
C ALA A 156 14.10 -2.02 13.70
N ASP A 157 14.74 -3.03 13.12
CA ASP A 157 14.96 -3.13 11.67
C ASP A 157 13.62 -3.30 10.91
N ASP A 158 12.68 -4.06 11.47
CA ASP A 158 11.32 -4.23 10.91
C ASP A 158 10.54 -2.90 10.91
N ILE A 159 10.69 -2.08 11.95
CA ILE A 159 10.08 -0.74 12.02
C ILE A 159 10.68 0.20 10.95
N ASP A 160 12.01 0.15 10.75
CA ASP A 160 12.66 0.93 9.70
C ASP A 160 12.19 0.46 8.31
N ALA A 161 12.17 -0.85 8.07
CA ALA A 161 11.68 -1.42 6.81
C ALA A 161 10.23 -1.03 6.52
N ALA A 162 9.36 -1.04 7.53
CA ALA A 162 7.97 -0.61 7.41
C ALA A 162 7.79 0.88 7.05
N CYS A 163 8.81 1.73 7.25
CA CYS A 163 8.78 3.09 6.70
C CYS A 163 8.76 3.09 5.17
N PHE A 164 9.49 2.16 4.57
CA PHE A 164 9.68 2.06 3.13
C PHE A 164 8.70 1.11 2.47
N ASP A 165 7.98 0.26 3.23
CA ASP A 165 6.81 -0.47 2.75
C ASP A 165 5.63 0.48 2.53
N LEU A 166 5.79 1.30 1.51
CA LEU A 166 4.74 2.05 0.87
C LEU A 166 4.06 1.08 -0.09
N LYS A 167 3.25 0.15 0.43
CA LYS A 167 2.07 -0.24 -0.34
C LYS A 167 1.35 1.06 -0.62
N ALA A 168 1.25 1.42 -1.89
CA ALA A 168 0.59 2.62 -2.38
C ALA A 168 -0.93 2.51 -2.15
N VAL A 169 -1.33 2.34 -0.90
CA VAL A 169 -2.72 2.33 -0.47
C VAL A 169 -3.13 3.79 -0.52
N ASN A 170 -3.92 4.10 -1.54
CA ASN A 170 -4.61 5.37 -1.62
C ASN A 170 -5.48 5.51 -0.35
N PRO A 171 -5.17 6.44 0.58
CA PRO A 171 -5.96 6.63 1.79
C PRO A 171 -7.37 7.12 1.46
N ASN A 172 -7.57 7.66 0.26
CA ASN A 172 -8.85 8.11 -0.26
C ASN A 172 -9.50 7.06 -1.18
N ALA A 173 -9.01 5.81 -1.17
CA ALA A 173 -9.58 4.73 -1.97
C ALA A 173 -11.05 4.51 -1.60
N ILE A 174 -11.93 4.69 -2.59
CA ILE A 174 -13.34 4.33 -2.45
C ILE A 174 -13.44 2.82 -2.66
N VAL A 175 -13.55 2.07 -1.55
CA VAL A 175 -13.78 0.63 -1.60
C VAL A 175 -15.25 0.40 -1.95
N LYS A 176 -15.52 -0.01 -3.20
CA LYS A 176 -16.85 -0.51 -3.58
C LYS A 176 -16.98 -1.95 -3.07
N THR A 177 -17.47 -2.14 -1.85
CA THR A 177 -17.86 -3.46 -1.34
C THR A 177 -19.21 -3.87 -1.93
N ASP A 178 -19.34 -5.16 -2.22
CA ASP A 178 -20.63 -5.74 -2.57
C ASP A 178 -21.35 -6.11 -1.28
N ASP A 179 -22.37 -5.33 -0.93
CA ASP A 179 -23.13 -5.51 0.30
C ASP A 179 -24.34 -6.45 0.11
N ARG A 180 -24.46 -7.13 -1.04
CA ARG A 180 -25.55 -8.08 -1.29
C ARG A 180 -25.44 -9.29 -0.37
N THR A 181 -26.56 -9.64 0.26
CA THR A 181 -26.64 -10.88 1.05
C THR A 181 -26.71 -12.11 0.13
N PRO A 182 -26.36 -13.31 0.60
CA PRO A 182 -26.53 -14.53 -0.18
C PRO A 182 -27.96 -14.74 -0.70
N ALA A 183 -28.98 -14.36 0.08
CA ALA A 183 -30.38 -14.43 -0.34
C ALA A 183 -30.67 -13.50 -1.53
N MET A 184 -30.18 -12.25 -1.50
CA MET A 184 -30.33 -11.31 -2.61
C MET A 184 -29.59 -11.78 -3.87
N ILE A 185 -28.47 -12.49 -3.71
CA ILE A 185 -27.75 -13.09 -4.84
C ILE A 185 -28.59 -14.22 -5.46
N ILE A 186 -29.16 -15.10 -4.66
CA ILE A 186 -30.03 -16.19 -5.14
C ILE A 186 -31.24 -15.63 -5.88
N GLU A 187 -31.92 -14.64 -5.30
CA GLU A 187 -33.07 -13.99 -5.93
C GLU A 187 -32.70 -13.36 -7.28
N ASN A 188 -31.55 -12.67 -7.35
CA ASN A 188 -31.04 -12.11 -8.60
C ASN A 188 -30.77 -13.20 -9.65
N ILE A 189 -30.18 -14.34 -9.25
CA ILE A 189 -29.94 -15.48 -10.14
C ILE A 189 -31.26 -16.03 -10.69
N GLU A 190 -32.27 -16.20 -9.84
CA GLU A 190 -33.60 -16.66 -10.27
C GLU A 190 -34.25 -15.69 -11.25
N GLU A 191 -34.14 -14.39 -11.01
CA GLU A 191 -34.68 -13.35 -11.89
C GLU A 191 -33.98 -13.37 -13.27
N GLN A 192 -32.65 -13.41 -13.29
CA GLN A 192 -31.88 -13.52 -14.54
C GLN A 192 -32.20 -14.84 -15.26
N GLY A 193 -32.39 -15.94 -14.52
CA GLY A 193 -32.81 -17.24 -15.07
C GLY A 193 -34.16 -17.16 -15.79
N LYS A 194 -35.15 -16.42 -15.25
CA LYS A 194 -36.44 -16.19 -15.91
C LYS A 194 -36.27 -15.43 -17.24
N ILE A 195 -35.36 -14.45 -17.29
CA ILE A 195 -35.06 -13.69 -18.52
C ILE A 195 -34.46 -14.62 -19.58
N VAL A 196 -33.48 -15.44 -19.19
CA VAL A 196 -32.85 -16.43 -20.08
C VAL A 196 -33.88 -17.42 -20.61
N ASN A 197 -34.73 -17.98 -19.74
CA ASN A 197 -35.78 -18.91 -20.15
C ASN A 197 -36.75 -18.28 -21.15
N LYS A 198 -37.20 -17.05 -20.92
CA LYS A 198 -38.04 -16.32 -21.89
C LYS A 198 -37.36 -16.13 -23.24
N ALA A 199 -36.06 -15.81 -23.24
CA ALA A 199 -35.29 -15.66 -24.48
C ALA A 199 -35.16 -17.00 -25.23
N LEU A 200 -34.94 -18.11 -24.51
CA LEU A 200 -34.88 -19.45 -25.09
C LEU A 200 -36.21 -19.90 -25.67
N GLU A 201 -37.33 -19.66 -24.98
CA GLU A 201 -38.66 -19.97 -25.50
C GLU A 201 -38.96 -19.17 -26.78
N ARG A 202 -38.61 -17.87 -26.80
CA ARG A 202 -38.71 -17.06 -28.02
C ARG A 202 -37.87 -17.61 -29.17
N LEU A 203 -36.66 -18.08 -28.87
CA LEU A 203 -35.79 -18.70 -29.88
C LEU A 203 -36.38 -20.00 -30.43
N LYS A 204 -36.96 -20.85 -29.57
CA LYS A 204 -37.64 -22.09 -30.01
C LYS A 204 -38.80 -21.78 -30.96
N LEU A 205 -39.64 -20.81 -30.61
CA LEU A 205 -40.75 -20.39 -31.48
C LEU A 205 -40.28 -19.91 -32.86
N LEU A 206 -39.19 -19.13 -32.91
CA LEU A 206 -38.60 -18.68 -34.18
C LEU A 206 -37.97 -19.83 -35.00
N LEU A 207 -37.57 -20.93 -34.36
CA LEU A 207 -37.06 -22.11 -35.05
C LEU A 207 -38.18 -23.04 -35.54
N GLU A 208 -39.37 -22.95 -34.94
CA GLU A 208 -40.56 -23.72 -35.30
C GLU A 208 -41.44 -23.02 -36.36
N GLU A 209 -41.21 -21.73 -36.62
CA GLU A 209 -41.84 -21.03 -37.75
C GLU A 209 -41.36 -21.65 -39.08
N PRO A 210 -42.26 -22.16 -39.95
CA PRO A 210 -41.88 -22.65 -41.27
C PRO A 210 -41.39 -21.48 -42.12
N LYS A 211 -40.29 -21.69 -42.86
CA LYS A 211 -39.76 -20.75 -43.84
C LYS A 211 -40.79 -20.36 -44.90
#